data_AF-A0A8I3Q357-F1
#
_entry.id   AF-A0A8I3Q357-F1
#
_cell.length_a   1.000
_cell.length_b   1.000
_cell.length_c   1.000
_cell.angle_alpha   90.00
_cell.angle_beta   90.00
_cell.angle_gamma   90.00
#
_symmetry.space_group_name_H-M   'P 1'
#
loop_
_entity.id
_entity.type
_entity.pdbx_description
1 polymer ?
#
loop_
_entity_poly.entity_id
_entity_poly.type
_entity_poly.pdbx_seq_one_letter_code
_entity_poly.pdbx_strand_id
1 'polypeptide(L)' 'MAGHRLAKGLVTMSLSKTGASVAPWPSSCPNISAGWSLNPAGWTGLVGRGLFGRWGPNHAADPILTSQERKLVPH' A
#
# COMPACT_ATOMS: atom_id res chain seq x y z
N MET A 1 -32.47 -62.60 29.40
CA MET A 1 -32.22 -62.21 28.00
C MET A 1 -32.15 -60.68 27.98
N ALA A 2 -31.02 -60.08 28.32
CA ALA A 2 -29.84 -59.88 27.45
C ALA A 2 -30.24 -59.13 26.17
N GLY A 3 -29.79 -57.87 26.06
CA GLY A 3 -29.99 -57.11 24.84
C GLY A 3 -29.80 -55.62 24.99
N HIS A 4 -28.63 -55.19 25.48
CA HIS A 4 -28.16 -53.82 25.33
C HIS A 4 -28.21 -53.44 23.84
N ARG A 5 -28.96 -52.40 23.47
CA ARG A 5 -28.83 -51.76 22.16
C ARG A 5 -28.31 -50.34 22.35
N LEU A 6 -26.97 -50.27 22.35
CA LEU A 6 -26.17 -49.08 22.12
C LEU A 6 -26.59 -48.43 20.80
N ALA A 7 -27.43 -47.40 20.86
CA ALA A 7 -27.58 -46.46 19.76
C ALA A 7 -26.42 -45.48 19.83
N LYS A 8 -25.40 -45.73 19.02
CA LYS A 8 -24.29 -44.82 18.76
C LYS A 8 -24.87 -43.56 18.12
N GLY A 9 -25.05 -42.50 18.91
CA GLY A 9 -25.36 -41.16 18.41
C GLY A 9 -24.21 -40.71 17.51
N LEU A 10 -24.44 -40.70 16.21
CA LEU A 10 -23.50 -40.21 15.22
C LEU A 10 -23.34 -38.70 15.45
N VAL A 11 -22.17 -38.30 15.91
CA VAL A 11 -21.79 -36.89 16.06
C VAL A 11 -21.56 -36.33 14.66
N THR A 12 -22.53 -35.56 14.14
CA THR A 12 -22.33 -34.76 12.93
C THR A 12 -21.86 -33.37 13.36
N MET A 13 -20.56 -33.24 13.65
CA MET A 13 -19.94 -31.92 13.78
C MET A 13 -19.76 -31.34 12.37
N SER A 14 -20.75 -30.57 11.91
CA SER A 14 -20.61 -29.74 10.72
C SER A 14 -19.70 -28.56 11.05
N LEU A 15 -18.39 -28.76 10.94
CA LEU A 15 -17.41 -27.68 10.95
C LEU A 15 -17.47 -26.97 9.60
N SER A 16 -18.35 -25.98 9.49
CA SER A 16 -18.32 -24.99 8.42
C SER A 16 -17.02 -24.20 8.53
N LYS A 17 -15.93 -24.70 7.94
CA LYS A 17 -14.74 -23.90 7.65
C LYS A 17 -15.11 -22.96 6.52
N THR A 18 -15.75 -21.84 6.86
CA THR A 18 -15.68 -20.66 6.00
C THR A 18 -14.23 -20.22 6.05
N GLY A 19 -13.44 -20.69 5.09
CA GLY A 19 -12.09 -20.20 4.87
C GLY A 19 -12.17 -18.73 4.52
N ALA A 20 -12.16 -17.86 5.53
CA ALA A 20 -11.82 -16.47 5.34
C ALA A 20 -10.36 -16.48 4.87
N SER A 21 -10.18 -16.42 3.56
CA SER A 21 -8.92 -16.08 2.92
C SER A 21 -8.54 -14.70 3.42
N VAL A 22 -7.88 -14.63 4.57
CA VAL A 22 -7.03 -13.51 4.93
C VAL A 22 -5.90 -13.55 3.93
N ALA A 23 -6.10 -12.91 2.78
CA ALA A 23 -4.98 -12.48 1.96
C ALA A 23 -4.13 -11.62 2.89
N PRO A 24 -2.90 -12.05 3.25
CA PRO A 24 -2.00 -11.18 3.97
C PRO A 24 -1.60 -10.15 2.93
N TRP A 25 -2.32 -9.02 2.90
CA TRP A 25 -1.85 -7.86 2.17
C TRP A 25 -0.44 -7.61 2.68
N PRO A 26 0.60 -7.68 1.84
CA PRO A 26 1.91 -7.22 2.27
C PRO A 26 1.77 -5.71 2.43
N SER A 27 1.40 -5.27 3.62
CA SER A 27 1.35 -3.88 4.04
C SER A 27 2.78 -3.36 4.25
N SER A 28 3.66 -3.58 3.28
CA SER A 28 5.02 -3.06 3.27
C SER A 28 5.20 -1.92 2.26
N CYS A 29 4.16 -1.54 1.51
CA CYS A 29 4.18 -0.38 0.63
C CYS A 29 3.12 0.64 1.08
N PRO A 30 3.45 1.65 1.90
CA PRO A 30 2.47 2.56 2.49
C PRO A 30 1.76 3.49 1.47
N ASN A 31 2.03 3.36 0.16
CA ASN A 31 1.52 4.29 -0.85
C ASN A 31 0.99 3.65 -2.13
N ILE A 32 0.81 2.32 -2.15
CA ILE A 32 0.24 1.60 -3.30
C ILE A 32 -1.14 1.09 -2.91
N SER A 33 -2.15 1.95 -3.07
CA SER A 33 -3.55 1.51 -3.03
C SER A 33 -3.99 1.18 -4.47
N ALA A 34 -4.45 -0.04 -4.70
CA ALA A 34 -5.16 -0.42 -5.94
C ALA A 34 -4.40 -0.22 -7.27
N GLY A 35 -3.06 -0.25 -7.27
CA GLY A 35 -2.25 -0.25 -8.49
C GLY A 35 -1.85 1.14 -9.01
N TRP A 36 -2.15 2.21 -8.28
CA TRP A 36 -1.64 3.56 -8.54
C TRP A 36 -0.97 4.15 -7.30
N SER A 37 0.02 5.01 -7.52
CA SER A 37 0.66 5.77 -6.46
C SER A 37 -0.32 6.82 -5.96
N LEU A 38 -0.58 6.82 -4.65
CA LEU A 38 -1.23 7.95 -3.98
C LEU A 38 -0.25 9.12 -3.87
N ASN A 39 -0.77 10.34 -3.97
CA ASN A 39 0.01 11.55 -3.74
C ASN A 39 0.32 11.65 -2.23
N PRO A 40 1.60 11.72 -1.81
CA PRO A 40 1.95 11.83 -0.39
C PRO A 40 1.42 13.12 0.27
N ALA A 41 1.11 14.18 -0.50
CA ALA A 41 0.50 15.40 0.02
C ALA A 41 -1.04 15.31 0.18
N GLY A 42 -1.65 14.16 -0.13
CA GLY A 42 -3.09 13.96 -0.05
C GLY A 42 -3.83 14.20 -1.37
N TRP A 43 -5.15 14.33 -1.27
CA TRP A 43 -6.06 14.32 -2.42
C TRP A 43 -6.01 15.66 -3.16
N THR A 44 -5.87 15.60 -4.48
CA THR A 44 -5.93 16.78 -5.37
C THR A 44 -7.28 16.89 -6.09
N GLY A 45 -8.20 15.94 -5.89
CA GLY A 45 -9.48 15.87 -6.62
C GLY A 45 -9.35 15.39 -8.06
N LEU A 46 -8.15 14.98 -8.50
CA LEU A 46 -7.88 14.47 -9.83
C LEU A 46 -7.27 13.07 -9.74
N VAL A 47 -7.69 12.19 -10.65
CA VAL A 47 -7.11 10.86 -10.86
C VAL A 47 -6.32 10.84 -12.17
N GLY A 48 -5.39 9.90 -12.31
CA GLY A 48 -4.52 9.88 -13.50
C GLY A 48 -3.16 10.53 -13.26
N ARG A 49 -2.37 10.63 -14.33
CA ARG A 49 -1.06 11.30 -14.33
C ARG A 49 -1.11 12.75 -14.80
N GLY A 50 -2.21 13.18 -15.42
CA GLY A 50 -2.24 14.45 -16.15
C GLY A 50 -1.09 14.54 -17.15
N LEU A 51 -0.30 15.62 -17.09
CA LEU A 51 0.83 15.87 -17.99
C LEU A 51 2.14 15.14 -17.60
N PHE A 52 2.18 14.47 -16.45
CA PHE A 52 3.42 13.87 -15.98
C PHE A 52 3.81 12.61 -16.76
N GLY A 53 5.12 12.43 -16.99
CA GLY A 53 5.71 11.34 -17.77
C GLY A 53 5.82 9.98 -17.06
N ARG A 54 5.64 9.94 -15.74
CA ARG A 54 5.66 8.72 -14.92
C ARG A 54 4.56 8.73 -13.85
N TRP A 55 4.18 7.55 -13.37
CA TRP A 55 3.33 7.42 -12.17
C TRP A 55 4.17 7.65 -10.92
N GLY A 56 3.60 8.36 -9.93
CA GLY A 56 4.31 8.70 -8.70
C GLY A 56 5.28 9.86 -8.85
N PRO A 57 6.41 9.88 -8.11
CA PRO A 57 7.35 11.00 -8.11
C PRO A 57 7.90 11.33 -9.50
N ASN A 58 7.88 12.61 -9.86
CA ASN A 58 8.50 13.15 -11.07
C ASN A 58 9.64 14.08 -10.63
N HIS A 59 10.87 13.57 -10.60
CA HIS A 59 12.03 14.32 -10.12
C HIS A 59 12.44 15.40 -11.13
N ALA A 60 12.54 16.63 -10.65
CA ALA A 60 13.21 17.74 -11.32
C ALA A 60 14.48 18.08 -10.54
N ALA A 61 15.46 18.69 -11.20
CA ALA A 61 16.67 19.20 -10.58
C ALA A 61 16.82 20.68 -10.93
N ASP A 62 16.91 21.52 -9.91
CA ASP A 62 17.00 22.97 -10.05
C ASP A 62 18.41 23.44 -9.62
N PRO A 63 19.38 23.51 -10.55
CA PRO A 63 20.72 23.97 -10.20
C PRO A 63 20.71 25.47 -9.88
N ILE A 64 21.13 25.83 -8.66
CA ILE A 64 21.28 27.23 -8.23
C ILE A 64 22.76 27.61 -8.36
N LEU A 65 23.07 28.54 -9.26
CA LEU A 65 24.39 29.12 -9.37
C LEU A 65 24.50 30.32 -8.43
N THR A 66 25.43 30.26 -7.48
CA THR A 66 25.74 31.37 -6.59
C THR A 66 27.11 31.96 -6.94
N SER A 67 27.18 33.30 -6.98
CA SER A 67 28.42 34.05 -7.17
C SER A 67 28.52 35.09 -6.08
N GLN A 68 29.68 35.18 -5.43
CA GLN A 68 29.97 36.24 -4.49
C GLN A 68 30.54 37.46 -5.22
N GLU A 69 30.08 38.64 -4.85
CA GLU A 69 30.69 39.88 -5.28
C GLU A 69 32.06 40.03 -4.62
N ARG A 70 33.10 40.34 -5.42
CA ARG A 70 34.43 40.65 -4.88
C ARG A 70 34.56 42.16 -4.75
N LYS A 71 34.79 42.63 -3.53
CA LYS A 71 35.17 44.03 -3.29
C LYS A 71 36.61 44.21 -3.77
N LEU A 72 36.82 45.09 -4.75
CA LEU A 72 38.16 45.51 -5.14
C LEU A 72 38.77 46.31 -3.98
N VAL A 73 39.92 45.88 -3.46
CA VAL A 73 40.73 46.68 -2.53
C VAL A 73 41.71 47.51 -3.36
N PRO A 74 41.65 48.85 -3.32
CA PRO A 74 42.65 49.68 -3.99
C PRO A 74 44.01 49.50 -3.31
N HIS A 75 45.08 49.38 -4.11
CA HIS A 75 46.47 49.43 -3.66
C HIS A 75 47.01 50.87 -3.72
#